data_AF-A0A3D3L2H7-F1
#
_entry.id   AF-A0A3D3L2H7-F1
#
_cell.length_a   1.000
_cell.length_b   1.000
_cell.length_c   1.000
_cell.angle_alpha   90.00
_cell.angle_beta   90.00
_cell.angle_gamma   90.00
#
_symmetry.space_group_name_H-M   'P 1'
#
loop_
_entity.id
_entity.type
_entity.pdbx_description
1 polymer ?
#
loop_
_entity_poly.entity_id
_entity_poly.type
_entity_poly.pdbx_seq_one_letter_code
_entity_poly.pdbx_strand_id
1 'polypeptide(L)'
;MGIFYLSKKIRFLPVIHGSASFTRIIRDRLLSSSTDCLAVSLPLEFQSTVEDGINRLPQITLCSQKESSGSYNYVPIDPCQPVIMALRIASQEGISRKFIDYSCDNYEPRKINFPDSYALRHMSYEKFCATLLLSIKRPETKTLHDKRARWIAYQLHQLEMDFKNITVICSVLDWPWIKEAYNERKPYDKIISPLENPKIFGVVKETLFFALAEFPYITYLNEIYRQQIKSDKEVVVDGIKEILIKARNIYTKKHKLRFHNLTSQTFQSYLQYVRNLTLMESRLTPDLYTLITTAKQFSGDPFAIAVLEA
;
A
#
# COMPACT_ATOMS: atom_id res chain seq x y z
N MET A 1 -3.29 10.10 25.89
CA MET A 1 -2.47 9.39 24.88
C MET A 1 -3.42 8.73 23.90
N GLY A 2 -3.19 8.87 22.59
CA GLY A 2 -4.04 8.22 21.57
C GLY A 2 -3.87 6.70 21.58
N ILE A 3 -4.72 5.98 20.82
CA ILE A 3 -4.81 4.51 20.87
C ILE A 3 -3.53 3.78 20.38
N PHE A 4 -2.74 4.44 19.52
CA PHE A 4 -1.54 3.87 18.89
C PHE A 4 -0.22 4.36 19.47
N TYR A 5 -0.22 4.92 20.68
CA TYR A 5 1.03 5.26 21.35
C TYR A 5 1.60 4.03 22.06
N LEU A 6 2.88 3.74 21.79
CA LEU A 6 3.65 2.73 22.49
C LEU A 6 4.28 3.32 23.76
N SER A 7 4.77 4.55 23.66
CA SER A 7 5.36 5.32 24.76
C SER A 7 5.04 6.80 24.58
N LYS A 8 5.53 7.66 25.49
CA LYS A 8 5.41 9.13 25.32
C LYS A 8 6.13 9.63 24.07
N LYS A 9 7.12 8.87 23.55
CA LYS A 9 7.95 9.22 22.41
C LYS A 9 7.57 8.48 21.12
N ILE A 10 7.01 7.28 21.23
CA ILE A 10 6.73 6.42 20.08
C ILE A 10 5.24 6.33 19.78
N ARG A 11 4.86 6.64 18.54
CA ARG A 11 3.52 6.46 17.97
C ARG A 11 3.57 5.48 16.79
N PHE A 12 2.74 4.46 16.82
CA PHE A 12 2.46 3.62 15.64
C PHE A 12 1.48 4.30 14.70
N LEU A 13 1.69 4.06 13.40
CA LEU A 13 0.71 4.19 12.35
C LEU A 13 0.62 2.83 11.62
N PRO A 14 -0.18 1.88 12.13
CA PRO A 14 -0.40 0.60 11.46
C PRO A 14 -1.07 0.78 10.09
N VAL A 15 -0.64 0.02 9.08
CA VAL A 15 -1.17 0.13 7.71
C VAL A 15 -1.54 -1.20 7.10
N ILE A 16 -2.51 -1.18 6.18
CA ILE A 16 -2.57 -2.19 5.13
C ILE A 16 -1.68 -1.68 3.99
N HIS A 17 -0.72 -2.50 3.59
CA HIS A 17 0.20 -2.18 2.50
C HIS A 17 -0.54 -2.14 1.15
N GLY A 18 -0.09 -1.27 0.24
CA GLY A 18 -0.68 -1.15 -1.10
C GLY A 18 -2.12 -0.62 -1.08
N SER A 19 -2.38 0.43 -0.30
CA SER A 19 -3.70 1.06 -0.21
C SER A 19 -3.59 2.56 -0.35
N ALA A 20 -4.27 3.13 -1.34
CA ALA A 20 -4.36 4.57 -1.54
C ALA A 20 -5.02 5.26 -0.32
N SER A 21 -6.04 4.62 0.27
CA SER A 21 -6.73 5.12 1.46
C SER A 21 -5.80 5.26 2.67
N PHE A 22 -4.98 4.24 2.95
CA PHE A 22 -3.97 4.34 4.02
C PHE A 22 -2.87 5.33 3.67
N THR A 23 -2.47 5.41 2.40
CA THR A 23 -1.45 6.34 1.93
C THR A 23 -1.83 7.79 2.22
N ARG A 24 -3.08 8.16 1.90
CA ARG A 24 -3.65 9.47 2.26
C ARG A 24 -3.59 9.74 3.75
N ILE A 25 -4.04 8.79 4.57
CA ILE A 25 -4.04 8.93 6.04
C ILE A 25 -2.63 9.11 6.59
N ILE A 26 -1.66 8.35 6.10
CA ILE A 26 -0.27 8.46 6.50
C ILE A 26 0.30 9.83 6.14
N ARG A 27 0.05 10.30 4.91
CA ARG A 27 0.45 11.64 4.50
C ARG A 27 -0.11 12.70 5.45
N ASP A 28 -1.41 12.69 5.66
CA ASP A 28 -2.08 13.69 6.49
C ASP A 28 -1.55 13.65 7.95
N ARG A 29 -1.34 12.45 8.51
CA ARG A 29 -0.85 12.26 9.89
C ARG A 29 0.62 12.56 10.10
N LEU A 30 1.45 12.45 9.06
CA LEU A 30 2.85 12.83 9.13
C LEU A 30 2.98 14.35 9.04
N LEU A 31 2.35 14.96 8.05
CA LEU A 31 2.37 16.42 7.84
C LEU A 31 1.73 17.19 9.00
N SER A 32 0.74 16.60 9.69
CA SER A 32 0.12 17.22 10.87
C SER A 32 0.83 16.90 12.20
N SER A 33 2.01 16.28 12.19
CA SER A 33 2.71 15.82 13.39
C SER A 33 4.12 16.38 13.51
N SER A 34 4.62 16.52 14.73
CA SER A 34 5.99 16.94 15.03
C SER A 34 6.99 15.76 15.02
N THR A 35 6.90 14.89 14.00
CA THR A 35 7.77 13.70 13.90
C THR A 35 9.22 14.11 13.64
N ASP A 36 10.16 13.66 14.48
CA ASP A 36 11.61 13.88 14.28
C ASP A 36 12.33 12.64 13.72
N CYS A 37 11.71 11.46 13.89
CA CYS A 37 12.17 10.20 13.30
C CYS A 37 11.01 9.39 12.74
N LEU A 38 11.08 9.06 11.46
CA LEU A 38 10.24 8.06 10.82
C LEU A 38 10.96 6.71 10.85
N ALA A 39 10.36 5.73 11.51
CA ALA A 39 10.82 4.34 11.46
C ALA A 39 9.87 3.49 10.60
N VAL A 40 10.42 2.67 9.71
CA VAL A 40 9.65 1.82 8.80
C VAL A 40 10.03 0.35 8.95
N SER A 41 9.03 -0.52 8.84
CA SER A 41 9.22 -1.98 8.78
C SER A 41 9.76 -2.44 7.41
N LEU A 42 10.95 -1.96 7.08
CA LEU A 42 11.80 -2.47 6.00
C LEU A 42 13.22 -2.74 6.55
N PRO A 43 13.91 -3.79 6.07
CA PRO A 43 15.29 -4.07 6.47
C PRO A 43 16.27 -2.99 5.98
N LEU A 44 17.38 -2.81 6.69
CA LEU A 44 18.35 -1.73 6.44
C LEU A 44 18.99 -1.82 5.05
N GLU A 45 19.22 -3.04 4.54
CA GLU A 45 19.79 -3.28 3.22
C GLU A 45 18.93 -2.72 2.07
N PHE A 46 17.62 -2.53 2.28
CA PHE A 46 16.74 -1.92 1.28
C PHE A 46 16.84 -0.39 1.24
N GLN A 47 17.45 0.26 2.23
CA GLN A 47 17.41 1.72 2.39
C GLN A 47 17.85 2.45 1.12
N SER A 48 19.06 2.18 0.62
CA SER A 48 19.62 2.89 -0.54
C SER A 48 18.75 2.72 -1.77
N THR A 49 18.37 1.48 -2.10
CA THR A 49 17.56 1.20 -3.29
C THR A 49 16.15 1.76 -3.21
N VAL A 50 15.53 1.77 -2.02
CA VAL A 50 14.19 2.34 -1.83
C VAL A 50 14.24 3.85 -1.95
N GLU A 51 15.23 4.51 -1.35
CA GLU A 51 15.42 5.96 -1.48
C GLU A 51 15.70 6.35 -2.94
N ASP A 52 16.54 5.59 -3.65
CA ASP A 52 16.79 5.78 -5.09
C ASP A 52 15.52 5.60 -5.93
N GLY A 53 14.68 4.60 -5.60
CA GLY A 53 13.41 4.38 -6.27
C GLY A 53 12.41 5.52 -6.03
N ILE A 54 12.35 6.05 -4.80
CA ILE A 54 11.51 7.20 -4.48
C ILE A 54 11.89 8.41 -5.33
N ASN A 55 13.19 8.63 -5.56
CA ASN A 55 13.69 9.71 -6.41
C ASN A 55 13.32 9.54 -7.91
N ARG A 56 12.98 8.33 -8.35
CA ARG A 56 12.55 8.03 -9.73
C ARG A 56 11.04 8.14 -9.94
N LEU A 57 10.25 8.33 -8.88
CA LEU A 57 8.81 8.54 -9.02
C LEU A 57 8.54 9.74 -9.95
N PRO A 58 7.58 9.63 -10.90
CA PRO A 58 6.48 8.65 -10.93
C PRO A 58 6.78 7.34 -11.68
N GLN A 59 8.01 7.09 -12.13
CA GLN A 59 8.36 5.80 -12.72
C GLN A 59 8.31 4.71 -11.63
N ILE A 60 7.54 3.65 -11.87
CA ILE A 60 7.42 2.54 -10.92
C ILE A 60 8.67 1.66 -11.00
N THR A 61 9.26 1.40 -9.84
CA THR A 61 10.44 0.52 -9.69
C THR A 61 10.20 -0.55 -8.64
N LEU A 62 10.96 -1.64 -8.72
CA LEU A 62 11.00 -2.71 -7.72
C LEU A 62 12.41 -2.79 -7.15
N CYS A 63 12.54 -2.75 -5.83
CA CYS A 63 13.77 -3.10 -5.13
C CYS A 63 13.72 -4.59 -4.85
N SER A 64 14.58 -5.38 -5.48
CA SER A 64 14.50 -6.84 -5.49
C SER A 64 15.81 -7.48 -5.04
N GLN A 65 15.68 -8.55 -4.28
CA GLN A 65 16.76 -9.35 -3.74
C GLN A 65 16.47 -10.81 -4.05
N LYS A 66 17.48 -11.52 -4.56
CA LYS A 66 17.37 -12.96 -4.83
C LYS A 66 17.59 -13.71 -3.52
N GLU A 67 16.63 -14.57 -3.19
CA GLU A 67 16.70 -15.43 -2.02
C GLU A 67 17.54 -16.68 -2.32
N SER A 68 18.08 -17.34 -1.28
CA SER A 68 18.76 -18.63 -1.44
C SER A 68 17.85 -19.73 -2.00
N SER A 69 16.53 -19.63 -1.81
CA SER A 69 15.54 -20.51 -2.43
C SER A 69 15.47 -20.41 -3.97
N GLY A 70 16.08 -19.38 -4.54
CA GLY A 70 15.95 -19.03 -5.97
C GLY A 70 14.77 -18.11 -6.28
N SER A 71 13.90 -17.86 -5.29
CA SER A 71 12.81 -16.86 -5.38
C SER A 71 13.36 -15.44 -5.27
N TYR A 72 12.47 -14.46 -5.42
CA TYR A 72 12.79 -13.05 -5.23
C TYR A 72 11.90 -12.44 -4.15
N ASN A 73 12.54 -11.79 -3.19
CA ASN A 73 11.88 -10.84 -2.29
C ASN A 73 11.97 -9.45 -2.92
N TYR A 74 10.87 -8.68 -2.87
CA TYR A 74 10.88 -7.34 -3.43
C TYR A 74 9.99 -6.36 -2.68
N VAL A 75 10.39 -5.09 -2.76
CA VAL A 75 9.62 -3.94 -2.27
C VAL A 75 9.19 -3.10 -3.48
N PRO A 76 7.89 -3.02 -3.78
CA PRO A 76 7.39 -2.15 -4.85
C PRO A 76 7.45 -0.68 -4.43
N ILE A 77 8.02 0.15 -5.28
CA ILE A 77 8.03 1.61 -5.14
C ILE A 77 6.76 2.15 -5.80
N ASP A 78 5.64 1.90 -5.13
CA ASP A 78 4.29 2.31 -5.54
C ASP A 78 3.90 3.62 -4.82
N PRO A 79 3.46 4.68 -5.54
CA PRO A 79 2.90 5.89 -4.93
C PRO A 79 1.75 5.64 -3.95
N CYS A 80 0.97 4.57 -4.14
CA CYS A 80 -0.13 4.16 -3.28
C CYS A 80 0.29 3.20 -2.15
N GLN A 81 1.60 2.99 -1.94
CA GLN A 81 2.13 2.26 -0.80
C GLN A 81 2.39 3.22 0.37
N PRO A 82 1.71 3.06 1.53
CA PRO A 82 1.83 4.01 2.64
C PRO A 82 3.27 4.21 3.16
N VAL A 83 4.09 3.15 3.17
CA VAL A 83 5.51 3.22 3.57
C VAL A 83 6.32 4.08 2.60
N ILE A 84 6.09 3.94 1.30
CA ILE A 84 6.81 4.71 0.26
C ILE A 84 6.42 6.18 0.33
N MET A 85 5.13 6.48 0.50
CA MET A 85 4.67 7.85 0.71
C MET A 85 5.28 8.48 1.97
N ALA A 86 5.34 7.74 3.07
CA ALA A 86 5.95 8.23 4.31
C ALA A 86 7.43 8.55 4.14
N LEU A 87 8.20 7.64 3.53
CA LEU A 87 9.61 7.86 3.25
C LEU A 87 9.82 9.05 2.33
N ARG A 88 8.96 9.23 1.32
CA ARG A 88 8.98 10.41 0.43
C ARG A 88 8.77 11.71 1.20
N ILE A 89 7.76 11.77 2.07
CA ILE A 89 7.50 12.94 2.92
C ILE A 89 8.67 13.18 3.87
N ALA A 90 9.14 12.14 4.55
CA ALA A 90 10.27 12.27 5.48
C ALA A 90 11.55 12.75 4.78
N SER A 91 11.76 12.37 3.51
CA SER A 91 12.84 12.91 2.68
C SER A 91 12.67 14.41 2.41
N GLN A 92 11.47 14.82 2.00
CA GLN A 92 11.15 16.21 1.67
C GLN A 92 11.18 17.15 2.88
N GLU A 93 10.72 16.67 4.04
CA GLU A 93 10.66 17.43 5.30
C GLU A 93 11.96 17.34 6.12
N GLY A 94 12.99 16.64 5.63
CA GLY A 94 14.26 16.47 6.36
C GLY A 94 14.14 15.64 7.65
N ILE A 95 13.11 14.81 7.77
CA ILE A 95 12.89 13.91 8.91
C ILE A 95 13.88 12.73 8.84
N SER A 96 14.45 12.32 9.98
CA SER A 96 15.34 11.15 10.05
C SER A 96 14.58 9.88 9.68
N ARG A 97 15.14 9.05 8.79
CA ARG A 97 14.50 7.81 8.30
C ARG A 97 15.27 6.61 8.84
N LYS A 98 14.59 5.66 9.46
CA LYS A 98 15.18 4.45 10.07
C LYS A 98 14.49 3.19 9.55
N PHE A 99 15.28 2.31 8.96
CA PHE A 99 14.85 1.00 8.47
C PHE A 99 15.14 -0.02 9.58
N ILE A 100 14.08 -0.47 10.25
CA ILE A 100 14.21 -1.17 11.54
C ILE A 100 13.74 -2.63 11.51
N ASP A 101 13.46 -3.17 10.32
CA ASP A 101 13.01 -4.55 10.21
C ASP A 101 14.15 -5.57 10.27
N TYR A 102 13.79 -6.83 10.47
CA TYR A 102 14.71 -7.94 10.52
C TYR A 102 15.12 -8.37 9.12
N SER A 103 16.42 -8.47 8.89
CA SER A 103 16.99 -9.01 7.64
C SER A 103 16.75 -10.52 7.57
N CYS A 104 16.24 -11.01 6.44
CA CYS A 104 15.95 -12.42 6.24
C CYS A 104 16.29 -12.87 4.82
N ASP A 105 16.84 -14.07 4.70
CA ASP A 105 17.23 -14.66 3.42
C ASP A 105 16.01 -15.12 2.62
N ASN A 106 15.09 -15.84 3.27
CA ASN A 106 13.83 -16.27 2.68
C ASN A 106 12.67 -15.60 3.41
N TYR A 107 11.89 -14.79 2.69
CA TYR A 107 10.74 -14.11 3.28
C TYR A 107 9.53 -15.04 3.35
N GLU A 108 8.88 -15.10 4.52
CA GLU A 108 7.65 -15.87 4.72
C GLU A 108 6.43 -15.00 4.34
N PRO A 109 5.72 -15.28 3.22
CA PRO A 109 4.56 -14.50 2.82
C PRO A 109 3.34 -14.84 3.68
N ARG A 110 2.58 -13.81 4.10
CA ARG A 110 1.29 -13.98 4.77
C ARG A 110 0.14 -13.81 3.78
N LYS A 111 -0.69 -14.84 3.64
CA LYS A 111 -1.94 -14.77 2.88
C LYS A 111 -3.07 -14.34 3.81
N ILE A 112 -3.39 -13.05 3.81
CA ILE A 112 -4.46 -12.49 4.62
C ILE A 112 -5.39 -11.66 3.76
N ASN A 113 -6.68 -11.92 3.89
CA ASN A 113 -7.71 -11.08 3.30
C ASN A 113 -8.01 -9.94 4.26
N PHE A 114 -7.79 -8.72 3.81
CA PHE A 114 -8.15 -7.53 4.57
C PHE A 114 -9.56 -7.04 4.17
N PRO A 115 -10.29 -6.40 5.08
CA PRO A 115 -11.48 -5.64 4.71
C PRO A 115 -11.09 -4.51 3.76
N ASP A 116 -12.03 -4.15 2.90
CA ASP A 116 -11.82 -3.11 1.90
C ASP A 116 -11.47 -1.77 2.55
N SER A 117 -10.34 -1.21 2.14
CA SER A 117 -9.83 0.06 2.66
C SER A 117 -10.74 1.25 2.35
N TYR A 118 -11.67 1.12 1.38
CA TYR A 118 -12.70 2.11 1.10
C TYR A 118 -13.59 2.40 2.33
N ALA A 119 -13.71 1.48 3.28
CA ALA A 119 -14.44 1.71 4.53
C ALA A 119 -13.90 2.94 5.30
N LEU A 120 -12.60 3.26 5.18
CA LEU A 120 -11.95 4.42 5.78
C LEU A 120 -12.51 5.78 5.30
N ARG A 121 -13.35 5.78 4.27
CA ARG A 121 -14.15 6.94 3.88
C ARG A 121 -15.23 7.29 4.90
N HIS A 122 -15.82 6.28 5.54
CA HIS A 122 -17.00 6.41 6.40
C HIS A 122 -16.71 6.06 7.86
N MET A 123 -15.51 5.57 8.18
CA MET A 123 -15.09 5.25 9.53
C MET A 123 -13.70 5.83 9.83
N SER A 124 -13.43 6.09 11.12
CA SER A 124 -12.11 6.52 11.53
C SER A 124 -11.08 5.41 11.36
N TYR A 125 -9.85 5.83 11.07
CA TYR A 125 -8.68 4.96 11.01
C TYR A 125 -8.49 4.14 12.28
N GLU A 126 -8.64 4.76 13.46
CA GLU A 126 -8.55 4.10 14.75
C GLU A 126 -9.55 2.97 14.87
N LYS A 127 -10.82 3.21 14.51
CA LYS A 127 -11.87 2.20 14.58
C LYS A 127 -11.59 1.05 13.61
N PHE A 128 -11.11 1.35 12.40
CA PHE A 128 -10.78 0.34 11.40
C PHE A 128 -9.66 -0.59 11.92
N CYS A 129 -8.52 -0.02 12.32
CA CYS A 129 -7.38 -0.78 12.82
C CYS A 129 -7.69 -1.52 14.13
N ALA A 130 -8.47 -0.93 15.04
CA ALA A 130 -8.89 -1.59 16.28
C ALA A 130 -9.81 -2.79 16.02
N THR A 131 -10.71 -2.70 15.03
CA THR A 131 -11.60 -3.82 14.65
C THR A 131 -10.80 -5.01 14.13
N LEU A 132 -9.71 -4.75 13.39
CA LEU A 132 -8.84 -5.79 12.85
C LEU A 132 -8.14 -6.62 13.94
N LEU A 133 -7.93 -6.09 15.14
CA LEU A 133 -7.36 -6.83 16.27
C LEU A 133 -8.10 -8.12 16.59
N LEU A 134 -9.42 -8.17 16.35
CA LEU A 134 -10.24 -9.35 16.59
C LEU A 134 -9.89 -10.52 15.66
N SER A 135 -9.25 -10.24 14.52
CA SER A 135 -8.87 -11.24 13.52
C SER A 135 -7.36 -11.52 13.44
N ILE A 136 -6.53 -10.67 14.06
CA ILE A 136 -5.08 -10.79 13.97
C ILE A 136 -4.61 -11.95 14.83
N LYS A 137 -4.05 -12.97 14.18
CA LYS A 137 -3.44 -14.12 14.87
C LYS A 137 -2.04 -13.78 15.35
N ARG A 138 -1.69 -14.34 16.51
CA ARG A 138 -0.33 -14.29 17.03
C ARG A 138 0.61 -15.06 16.10
N PRO A 139 1.79 -14.51 15.75
CA PRO A 139 2.80 -15.28 15.02
C PRO A 139 3.29 -16.42 15.91
N GLU A 140 3.52 -17.59 15.31
CA GLU A 140 4.07 -18.74 16.03
C GLU A 140 5.51 -18.45 16.45
N THR A 141 5.90 -18.97 17.61
CA THR A 141 7.22 -18.73 18.18
C THR A 141 8.33 -19.19 17.23
N LYS A 142 9.39 -18.38 17.08
CA LYS A 142 10.55 -18.63 16.20
C LYS A 142 10.28 -18.55 14.69
N THR A 143 9.06 -18.23 14.25
CA THR A 143 8.79 -17.87 12.84
C THR A 143 9.44 -16.55 12.47
N LEU A 144 9.55 -16.25 11.17
CA LEU A 144 10.08 -14.96 10.71
C LEU A 144 9.31 -13.78 11.34
N HIS A 145 7.98 -13.85 11.42
CA HIS A 145 7.17 -12.75 11.93
C HIS A 145 7.32 -12.53 13.44
N ASP A 146 7.52 -13.58 14.23
CA ASP A 146 7.88 -13.45 15.65
C ASP A 146 9.26 -12.80 15.80
N LYS A 147 10.26 -13.25 15.03
CA LYS A 147 11.61 -12.65 15.03
C LYS A 147 11.59 -11.18 14.64
N ARG A 148 10.86 -10.82 13.57
CA ARG A 148 10.65 -9.43 13.12
C ARG A 148 10.06 -8.56 14.21
N ALA A 149 8.98 -9.01 14.87
CA ALA A 149 8.34 -8.22 15.92
C ALA A 149 9.29 -7.92 17.08
N ARG A 150 10.09 -8.90 17.52
CA ARG A 150 11.08 -8.73 18.60
C ARG A 150 12.26 -7.85 18.18
N TRP A 151 12.73 -8.01 16.95
CA TRP A 151 13.81 -7.18 16.41
C TRP A 151 13.40 -5.71 16.28
N ILE A 152 12.24 -5.44 15.71
CA ILE A 152 11.68 -4.08 15.60
C ILE A 152 11.52 -3.49 17.01
N ALA A 153 11.00 -4.25 17.97
CA ALA A 153 10.90 -3.80 19.36
C ALA A 153 12.25 -3.40 19.97
N TYR A 154 13.30 -4.19 19.75
CA TYR A 154 14.65 -3.84 20.17
C TYR A 154 15.16 -2.55 19.50
N GLN A 155 14.97 -2.39 18.18
CA GLN A 155 15.35 -1.17 17.46
C GLN A 155 14.63 0.07 18.01
N LEU A 156 13.35 -0.05 18.37
CA LEU A 156 12.58 1.04 18.96
C LEU A 156 13.12 1.49 20.33
N HIS A 157 13.59 0.57 21.17
CA HIS A 157 14.27 0.93 22.43
C HIS A 157 15.54 1.76 22.18
N GLN A 158 16.29 1.45 21.12
CA GLN A 158 17.47 2.24 20.76
C GLN A 158 17.10 3.63 20.24
N LEU A 159 16.10 3.72 19.35
CA LEU A 159 15.66 5.00 18.80
C LEU A 159 15.14 5.97 19.88
N GLU A 160 14.56 5.48 20.97
CA GLU A 160 14.13 6.36 22.07
C GLU A 160 15.28 7.06 22.81
N MET A 161 16.50 6.56 22.70
CA MET A 161 17.67 7.23 23.25
C MET A 161 18.02 8.48 22.44
N ASP A 162 17.85 8.41 21.12
CA ASP A 162 18.33 9.43 20.17
C ASP A 162 17.23 10.44 19.78
N PHE A 163 15.95 10.04 19.84
CA PHE A 163 14.83 10.83 19.31
C PHE A 163 13.75 11.13 20.36
N LYS A 164 12.90 12.12 20.06
CA LYS A 164 11.81 12.58 20.95
C LYS A 164 10.42 12.20 20.44
N ASN A 165 10.20 12.24 19.12
CA ASN A 165 8.90 12.05 18.47
C ASN A 165 8.99 11.06 17.31
N ILE A 166 9.01 9.77 17.64
CA ILE A 166 9.19 8.68 16.70
C ILE A 166 7.82 8.25 16.16
N THR A 167 7.63 8.32 14.85
CA THR A 167 6.49 7.71 14.16
C THR A 167 6.93 6.40 13.50
N VAL A 168 6.23 5.31 13.81
CA VAL A 168 6.54 3.96 13.30
C VAL A 168 5.45 3.51 12.34
N ILE A 169 5.82 3.20 11.10
CA ILE A 169 4.90 2.61 10.11
C ILE A 169 5.22 1.13 9.96
N CYS A 170 4.22 0.31 10.26
CA CYS A 170 4.30 -1.14 10.22
C CYS A 170 2.97 -1.72 9.72
N SER A 171 2.97 -3.00 9.35
CA SER A 171 1.72 -3.67 8.99
C SER A 171 0.75 -3.68 10.17
N VAL A 172 -0.55 -3.58 9.88
CA VAL A 172 -1.61 -3.79 10.87
C VAL A 172 -1.54 -5.16 11.54
N LEU A 173 -0.86 -6.13 10.92
CA LEU A 173 -0.65 -7.46 11.46
C LEU A 173 0.45 -7.51 12.53
N ASP A 174 1.39 -6.58 12.50
CA ASP A 174 2.64 -6.65 13.30
C ASP A 174 2.57 -5.78 14.55
N TRP A 175 1.88 -4.64 14.48
CA TRP A 175 1.87 -3.64 15.57
C TRP A 175 1.50 -4.18 16.96
N PRO A 176 0.55 -5.13 17.15
CA PRO A 176 0.20 -5.63 18.48
C PRO A 176 1.36 -6.44 19.08
N TRP A 177 2.05 -7.20 18.23
CA TRP A 177 3.13 -8.10 18.61
C TRP A 177 4.44 -7.35 18.81
N ILE A 178 4.70 -6.30 18.03
CA ILE A 178 5.79 -5.35 18.29
C ILE A 178 5.56 -4.68 19.65
N LYS A 179 4.33 -4.23 19.94
CA LYS A 179 3.97 -3.63 21.22
C LYS A 179 4.20 -4.60 22.39
N GLU A 180 3.73 -5.84 22.27
CA GLU A 180 3.96 -6.89 23.28
C GLU A 180 5.46 -7.13 23.50
N ALA A 181 6.22 -7.34 22.42
CA ALA A 181 7.66 -7.59 22.49
C ALA A 181 8.45 -6.42 23.09
N TYR A 182 8.04 -5.19 22.79
CA TYR A 182 8.64 -3.97 23.33
C TYR A 182 8.38 -3.83 24.83
N ASN A 183 7.13 -4.01 25.27
CA ASN A 183 6.74 -3.89 26.68
C ASN A 183 7.41 -4.97 27.56
N GLU A 184 7.44 -6.21 27.07
CA GLU A 184 8.04 -7.34 27.78
C GLU A 184 9.56 -7.44 27.62
N ARG A 185 10.17 -6.58 26.80
CA ARG A 185 11.62 -6.61 26.48
C ARG A 185 12.08 -8.00 26.05
N LYS A 186 11.34 -8.63 25.13
CA LYS A 186 11.60 -10.01 24.71
C LYS A 186 13.00 -10.18 24.12
N PRO A 187 13.63 -11.35 24.30
CA PRO A 187 14.91 -11.65 23.67
C PRO A 187 14.74 -11.72 22.16
N TYR A 188 15.71 -11.15 21.44
CA TYR A 188 15.75 -11.07 19.99
C TYR A 188 16.97 -11.79 19.43
N ASP A 189 16.85 -12.27 18.20
CA ASP A 189 17.96 -12.90 17.49
C ASP A 189 18.82 -11.82 16.83
N LYS A 190 20.15 -11.96 16.90
CA LYS A 190 21.06 -11.06 16.18
C LYS A 190 21.03 -11.41 14.69
N ILE A 191 21.08 -10.38 13.84
CA ILE A 191 21.20 -10.55 12.39
C ILE A 191 22.58 -11.14 12.08
N ILE A 192 22.61 -12.25 11.32
CA ILE A 192 23.83 -12.91 10.87
C ILE A 192 24.10 -12.48 9.43
N SER A 193 24.97 -11.47 9.29
CA SER A 193 25.52 -10.90 8.05
C SER A 193 24.52 -10.36 7.01
N PRO A 194 24.83 -9.22 6.36
CA PRO A 194 23.95 -8.69 5.34
C PRO A 194 23.92 -9.64 4.14
N LEU A 195 22.71 -9.94 3.68
CA LEU A 195 22.48 -10.50 2.34
C LEU A 195 22.99 -9.50 1.30
N GLU A 196 23.22 -9.96 0.07
CA GLU A 196 23.59 -9.07 -1.04
C GLU A 196 22.65 -7.87 -1.10
N ASN A 197 23.20 -6.67 -1.35
CA ASN A 197 22.38 -5.47 -1.46
C ASN A 197 21.30 -5.67 -2.53
N PRO A 198 20.03 -5.32 -2.25
CA PRO A 198 18.97 -5.32 -3.24
C PRO A 198 19.37 -4.53 -4.49
N LYS A 199 18.75 -4.89 -5.62
CA LYS A 199 18.90 -4.19 -6.90
C LYS A 199 17.60 -3.52 -7.28
N ILE A 200 17.69 -2.37 -7.94
CA ILE A 200 16.53 -1.63 -8.43
C ILE A 200 16.24 -1.97 -9.89
N PHE A 201 14.97 -2.26 -10.20
CA PHE A 201 14.50 -2.57 -11.55
C PHE A 201 13.33 -1.68 -11.92
N GLY A 202 13.30 -1.17 -13.16
CA GLY A 202 12.13 -0.49 -13.69
C GLY A 202 11.03 -1.49 -14.05
N VAL A 203 9.78 -1.15 -13.74
CA VAL A 203 8.62 -1.96 -14.14
C VAL A 203 8.18 -1.54 -15.53
N VAL A 204 8.03 -2.51 -16.43
CA VAL A 204 7.52 -2.28 -17.78
C VAL A 204 6.01 -1.98 -17.70
N LYS A 205 5.52 -1.07 -18.54
CA LYS A 205 4.16 -0.52 -18.45
C LYS A 205 3.08 -1.61 -18.46
N GLU A 206 3.25 -2.63 -19.30
CA GLU A 206 2.27 -3.72 -19.49
C GLU A 206 2.17 -4.65 -18.27
N THR A 207 3.17 -4.61 -17.37
CA THR A 207 3.18 -5.44 -16.15
C THR A 207 2.88 -4.65 -14.88
N LEU A 208 2.57 -3.36 -14.98
CA LEU A 208 2.22 -2.50 -13.83
C LEU A 208 1.09 -3.08 -12.98
N PHE A 209 0.12 -3.74 -13.62
CA PHE A 209 -0.99 -4.38 -12.91
C PHE A 209 -0.54 -5.43 -11.89
N PHE A 210 0.58 -6.12 -12.14
CA PHE A 210 1.11 -7.14 -11.23
C PHE A 210 2.03 -6.55 -10.15
N ALA A 211 2.54 -5.34 -10.37
CA ALA A 211 3.46 -4.68 -9.44
C ALA A 211 2.75 -3.72 -8.47
N LEU A 212 1.62 -3.14 -8.87
CA LEU A 212 0.84 -2.18 -8.09
C LEU A 212 -0.31 -2.89 -7.38
N ALA A 213 -0.66 -2.40 -6.20
CA ALA A 213 -1.79 -2.95 -5.44
C ALA A 213 -3.13 -2.29 -5.85
N GLU A 214 -3.09 -1.02 -6.21
CA GLU A 214 -4.22 -0.29 -6.81
C GLU A 214 -4.18 -0.42 -8.34
N PHE A 215 -5.30 -0.13 -9.02
CA PHE A 215 -5.27 -0.10 -10.48
C PHE A 215 -4.25 0.93 -10.99
N PRO A 216 -3.45 0.59 -12.03
CA PRO A 216 -2.41 1.50 -12.53
C PRO A 216 -2.93 2.91 -12.85
N TYR A 217 -4.14 3.01 -13.40
CA TYR A 217 -4.77 4.29 -13.69
C TYR A 217 -5.19 5.06 -12.42
N ILE A 218 -5.66 4.36 -11.38
CA ILE A 218 -5.97 4.97 -10.08
C ILE A 218 -4.68 5.47 -9.40
N THR A 219 -3.59 4.68 -9.44
CA THR A 219 -2.27 5.12 -8.95
C THR A 219 -1.78 6.37 -9.69
N TYR A 220 -1.93 6.39 -11.02
CA TYR A 220 -1.64 7.58 -11.83
C TYR A 220 -2.45 8.81 -11.39
N LEU A 221 -3.77 8.65 -11.21
CA LEU A 221 -4.62 9.75 -10.76
C LEU A 221 -4.24 10.27 -9.38
N ASN A 222 -3.90 9.38 -8.43
CA ASN A 222 -3.42 9.78 -7.11
C ASN A 222 -2.16 10.65 -7.21
N GLU A 223 -1.19 10.27 -8.04
CA GLU A 223 0.04 11.04 -8.21
C GLU A 223 -0.21 12.40 -8.92
N ILE A 224 -1.11 12.45 -9.90
CA ILE A 224 -1.53 13.72 -10.53
C ILE A 224 -2.21 14.64 -9.52
N TYR A 225 -3.13 14.11 -8.71
CA TYR A 225 -3.86 14.89 -7.72
C TYR A 225 -2.91 15.42 -6.63
N ARG A 226 -1.93 14.62 -6.22
CA ARG A 226 -0.86 15.06 -5.32
C ARG A 226 -0.06 16.22 -5.91
N GLN A 227 0.37 16.13 -7.17
CA GLN A 227 1.10 17.20 -7.85
C GLN A 227 0.28 18.49 -7.97
N GLN A 228 -1.03 18.36 -8.17
CA GLN A 228 -1.97 19.48 -8.30
C GLN A 228 -2.53 19.97 -6.95
N ILE A 229 -2.11 19.38 -5.82
CA ILE A 229 -2.62 19.69 -4.47
C ILE A 229 -4.16 19.61 -4.43
N LYS A 230 -4.72 18.62 -5.14
CA LYS A 230 -6.16 18.33 -5.14
C LYS A 230 -6.49 17.36 -4.03
N SER A 231 -7.75 17.40 -3.58
CA SER A 231 -8.25 16.39 -2.66
C SER A 231 -8.29 15.03 -3.35
N ASP A 232 -7.59 14.05 -2.80
CA ASP A 232 -7.57 12.67 -3.24
C ASP A 232 -8.64 11.81 -2.55
N LYS A 233 -9.69 12.45 -2.02
CA LYS A 233 -10.72 11.76 -1.24
C LYS A 233 -11.53 10.75 -2.05
N GLU A 234 -11.79 11.11 -3.30
CA GLU A 234 -12.71 10.42 -4.20
C GLU A 234 -12.00 9.67 -5.33
N VAL A 235 -10.67 9.68 -5.36
CA VAL A 235 -9.87 9.24 -6.52
C VAL A 235 -10.15 7.79 -6.92
N VAL A 236 -10.44 6.90 -5.97
CA VAL A 236 -10.78 5.51 -6.30
C VAL A 236 -12.10 5.43 -7.09
N VAL A 237 -13.13 6.13 -6.63
CA VAL A 237 -14.47 6.14 -7.26
C VAL A 237 -14.44 6.88 -8.58
N ASP A 238 -13.80 8.05 -8.60
CA ASP A 238 -13.67 8.84 -9.83
C ASP A 238 -12.76 8.15 -10.83
N GLY A 239 -11.74 7.44 -10.36
CA GLY A 239 -10.86 6.64 -11.20
C GLY A 239 -11.60 5.54 -11.96
N ILE A 240 -12.55 4.85 -11.34
CA ILE A 240 -13.39 3.86 -12.03
C ILE A 240 -14.21 4.52 -13.14
N LYS A 241 -14.80 5.71 -12.88
CA LYS A 241 -15.57 6.45 -13.90
C LYS A 241 -14.67 6.90 -15.06
N GLU A 242 -13.49 7.41 -14.75
CA GLU A 242 -12.51 7.86 -15.74
C GLU A 242 -11.99 6.70 -16.60
N ILE A 243 -11.76 5.52 -16.01
CA ILE A 243 -11.44 4.28 -16.74
C ILE A 243 -12.53 3.99 -17.78
N LEU A 244 -13.81 4.06 -17.41
CA LEU A 244 -14.91 3.81 -18.35
C LEU A 244 -14.99 4.86 -19.46
N ILE A 245 -14.78 6.14 -19.13
CA ILE A 245 -14.75 7.23 -20.11
C ILE A 245 -13.60 7.01 -21.10
N LYS A 246 -12.42 6.63 -20.61
CA LYS A 246 -11.25 6.35 -21.43
C LYS A 246 -11.42 5.10 -22.27
N ALA A 247 -11.99 4.03 -21.71
CA ALA A 247 -12.35 2.81 -22.41
C ALA A 247 -13.31 3.08 -23.57
N ARG A 248 -14.33 3.94 -23.37
CA ARG A 248 -15.21 4.39 -24.45
C ARG A 248 -14.42 5.05 -25.57
N ASN A 249 -13.50 5.96 -25.23
CA ASN A 249 -12.69 6.67 -26.24
C ASN A 249 -11.76 5.72 -27.01
N ILE A 250 -11.16 4.74 -26.33
CA ILE A 250 -10.34 3.69 -26.96
C ILE A 250 -11.21 2.88 -27.92
N TYR A 251 -12.35 2.37 -27.44
CA TYR A 251 -13.27 1.54 -28.21
C TYR A 251 -13.81 2.26 -29.45
N THR A 252 -14.34 3.47 -29.30
CA THR A 252 -14.92 4.22 -30.44
C THR A 252 -13.88 4.57 -31.49
N LYS A 253 -12.67 4.94 -31.07
CA LYS A 253 -11.56 5.25 -31.98
C LYS A 253 -11.06 4.00 -32.71
N LYS A 254 -10.88 2.89 -32.00
CA LYS A 254 -10.36 1.61 -32.56
C LYS A 254 -11.33 1.02 -33.58
N HIS A 255 -12.63 1.10 -33.31
CA HIS A 255 -13.68 0.55 -34.18
C HIS A 255 -14.32 1.57 -35.14
N LYS A 256 -13.83 2.83 -35.15
CA LYS A 256 -14.33 3.93 -35.99
C LYS A 256 -15.85 4.12 -35.91
N LEU A 257 -16.40 3.98 -34.70
CA LEU A 257 -17.85 4.02 -34.48
C LEU A 257 -18.34 5.47 -34.38
N ARG A 258 -19.29 5.83 -35.26
CA ARG A 258 -19.96 7.14 -35.24
C ARG A 258 -21.18 7.15 -34.30
N PHE A 259 -21.86 6.01 -34.20
CA PHE A 259 -22.99 5.80 -33.29
C PHE A 259 -22.69 4.58 -32.42
N HIS A 260 -22.90 4.71 -31.11
CA HIS A 260 -22.71 3.64 -30.15
C HIS A 260 -23.68 3.80 -28.97
N ASN A 261 -23.97 2.71 -28.28
CA ASN A 261 -24.84 2.70 -27.10
C ASN A 261 -24.11 3.01 -25.78
N LEU A 262 -22.80 3.28 -25.78
CA LEU A 262 -22.01 3.70 -24.61
C LEU A 262 -22.30 5.14 -24.15
N THR A 263 -23.55 5.42 -23.81
CA THR A 263 -24.04 6.70 -23.32
C THR A 263 -23.85 6.83 -21.80
N SER A 264 -24.06 8.03 -21.26
CA SER A 264 -24.07 8.24 -19.81
C SER A 264 -25.13 7.38 -19.10
N GLN A 265 -26.29 7.18 -19.73
CA GLN A 265 -27.35 6.29 -19.20
C GLN A 265 -26.86 4.84 -19.10
N THR A 266 -26.19 4.36 -20.14
CA THR A 266 -25.61 3.00 -20.15
C THR A 266 -24.54 2.84 -19.08
N PHE A 267 -23.68 3.84 -18.89
CA PHE A 267 -22.68 3.84 -17.83
C PHE A 267 -23.28 3.92 -16.43
N GLN A 268 -24.40 4.64 -16.24
CA GLN A 268 -25.13 4.63 -14.99
C GLN A 268 -25.64 3.22 -14.65
N SER A 269 -26.27 2.54 -15.62
CA SER A 269 -26.74 1.16 -15.45
C SER A 269 -25.59 0.19 -15.20
N TYR A 270 -24.48 0.34 -15.93
CA TYR A 270 -23.24 -0.41 -15.73
C TYR A 270 -22.73 -0.26 -14.29
N LEU A 271 -22.58 0.98 -13.81
CA LEU A 271 -22.05 1.26 -12.47
C LEU A 271 -22.99 0.76 -11.38
N GLN A 272 -24.30 0.84 -11.59
CA GLN A 272 -25.28 0.27 -10.66
C GLN A 272 -25.15 -1.26 -10.59
N TYR A 273 -24.98 -1.92 -11.73
CA TYR A 273 -24.79 -3.36 -11.78
C TYR A 273 -23.47 -3.79 -11.14
N VAL A 274 -22.36 -3.13 -11.47
CA VAL A 274 -21.04 -3.34 -10.84
C VAL A 274 -21.16 -3.20 -9.33
N ARG A 275 -21.75 -2.10 -8.84
CA ARG A 275 -21.95 -1.87 -7.40
C ARG A 275 -22.70 -3.04 -6.74
N ASN A 276 -23.76 -3.51 -7.37
CA ASN A 276 -24.56 -4.61 -6.81
C ASN A 276 -23.75 -5.92 -6.78
N LEU A 277 -23.00 -6.25 -7.83
CA LEU A 277 -22.09 -7.42 -7.84
C LEU A 277 -21.01 -7.32 -6.76
N THR A 278 -20.36 -6.16 -6.64
CA THR A 278 -19.35 -5.91 -5.62
C THR A 278 -19.89 -6.14 -4.20
N LEU A 279 -21.12 -5.71 -3.93
CA LEU A 279 -21.77 -5.95 -2.64
C LEU A 279 -22.10 -7.43 -2.43
N MET A 280 -22.52 -8.16 -3.46
CA MET A 280 -22.76 -9.61 -3.37
C MET A 280 -21.47 -10.37 -3.04
N GLU A 281 -20.32 -9.88 -3.48
CA GLU A 281 -19.00 -10.42 -3.17
C GLU A 281 -18.43 -9.94 -1.82
N SER A 282 -19.24 -9.24 -1.00
CA SER A 282 -18.82 -8.67 0.29
C SER A 282 -17.64 -7.68 0.19
N ARG A 283 -17.52 -6.97 -0.93
CA ARG A 283 -16.55 -5.89 -1.17
C ARG A 283 -17.23 -4.52 -1.19
N LEU A 284 -16.45 -3.45 -1.09
CA LEU A 284 -16.95 -2.06 -1.23
C LEU A 284 -16.49 -1.40 -2.53
N THR A 285 -15.38 -1.88 -3.09
CA THR A 285 -14.81 -1.46 -4.38
C THR A 285 -14.76 -2.64 -5.35
N PRO A 286 -15.09 -2.41 -6.64
CA PRO A 286 -15.08 -3.47 -7.62
C PRO A 286 -13.65 -3.90 -7.94
N ASP A 287 -13.46 -5.21 -8.13
CA ASP A 287 -12.22 -5.73 -8.67
C ASP A 287 -12.20 -5.66 -10.21
N LEU A 288 -11.03 -5.94 -10.79
CA LEU A 288 -10.86 -5.89 -12.23
C LEU A 288 -11.76 -6.89 -12.94
N TYR A 289 -11.93 -8.08 -12.37
CA TYR A 289 -12.75 -9.14 -12.93
C TYR A 289 -14.21 -8.71 -13.07
N THR A 290 -14.77 -8.09 -12.03
CA THR A 290 -16.12 -7.54 -12.02
C THR A 290 -16.29 -6.47 -13.09
N LEU A 291 -15.32 -5.54 -13.21
CA LEU A 291 -15.37 -4.47 -14.21
C LEU A 291 -15.35 -5.02 -15.64
N ILE A 292 -14.44 -5.94 -15.95
CA ILE A 292 -14.27 -6.51 -17.30
C ILE A 292 -15.48 -7.39 -17.66
N THR A 293 -15.91 -8.26 -16.75
CA THR A 293 -17.03 -9.18 -17.00
C THR A 293 -18.32 -8.40 -17.22
N THR A 294 -18.55 -7.34 -16.43
CA THR A 294 -19.69 -6.45 -16.66
C THR A 294 -19.57 -5.73 -18.01
N ALA A 295 -18.37 -5.28 -18.39
CA ALA A 295 -18.18 -4.57 -19.66
C ALA A 295 -18.49 -5.48 -20.85
N LYS A 296 -18.08 -6.75 -20.76
CA LYS A 296 -18.40 -7.80 -21.72
C LYS A 296 -19.90 -8.02 -21.85
N GLN A 297 -20.62 -8.07 -20.72
CA GLN A 297 -22.08 -8.27 -20.72
C GLN A 297 -22.83 -7.08 -21.34
N PHE A 298 -22.37 -5.85 -21.10
CA PHE A 298 -23.05 -4.64 -21.57
C PHE A 298 -22.76 -4.28 -23.03
N SER A 299 -21.54 -4.53 -23.53
CA SER A 299 -21.13 -4.06 -24.86
C SER A 299 -20.15 -4.99 -25.59
N GLY A 300 -20.10 -6.25 -25.17
CA GLY A 300 -19.34 -7.31 -25.83
C GLY A 300 -17.85 -7.33 -25.51
N ASP A 301 -17.17 -8.37 -26.00
CA ASP A 301 -15.73 -8.58 -25.80
C ASP A 301 -14.86 -7.39 -26.22
N PRO A 302 -15.13 -6.69 -27.35
CA PRO A 302 -14.29 -5.56 -27.75
C PRO A 302 -14.29 -4.39 -26.75
N PHE A 303 -15.42 -4.12 -26.09
CA PHE A 303 -15.47 -3.07 -25.07
C PHE A 303 -14.80 -3.51 -23.77
N ALA A 304 -14.95 -4.77 -23.38
CA ALA A 304 -14.23 -5.35 -22.24
C ALA A 304 -12.70 -5.25 -22.39
N ILE A 305 -12.18 -5.50 -23.60
CA ILE A 305 -10.76 -5.31 -23.91
C ILE A 305 -10.37 -3.83 -23.77
N ALA A 306 -11.20 -2.90 -24.25
CA ALA A 306 -10.93 -1.48 -24.11
C ALA A 306 -10.92 -1.01 -22.64
N VAL A 307 -11.72 -1.63 -21.76
CA VAL A 307 -11.69 -1.39 -20.31
C VAL A 307 -10.39 -1.89 -19.67
N LEU A 308 -9.89 -3.05 -20.11
CA LEU A 308 -8.60 -3.57 -19.65
C LEU A 308 -7.41 -2.72 -20.15
N GLU A 309 -7.51 -2.17 -21.36
CA GLU A 309 -6.48 -1.28 -21.96
C GLU A 309 -6.43 0.13 -21.35
N ALA A 310 -7.53 0.58 -20.71
CA ALA A 310 -7.71 1.96 -20.22
C ALA A 310 -6.91 2.28 -18.96
#